data_AF-W4PFZ6-F1
#
_entry.id   AF-W4PFZ6-F1
#
_cell.length_a   1.000
_cell.length_b   1.000
_cell.length_c   1.000
_cell.angle_alpha   90.00
_cell.angle_beta   90.00
_cell.angle_gamma   90.00
#
_symmetry.space_group_name_H-M   'P 1'
#
loop_
_entity.id
_entity.type
_entity.pdbx_description
1 polymer ?
#
loop_
_entity_poly.entity_id
_entity_poly.type
_entity_poly.pdbx_seq_one_letter_code
_entity_poly.pdbx_strand_id
1 'polypeptide(L)'
;MGACTSEDPLNENKKQEEQPKETETQPEETGGEILRLEGSGTQKVKLLLPRIAPERSRQMGRTDISETEYKEIATFTQSLVKRLKTEKEKFNSIYDWIRKNIKYELGDNRPYAVFKNKQAVCQGYADLLKVMCHTQHISAFVTNGFLNMGRVWGGHAWNYVRVDGKWIVADPTNGPVYDIDETEKYEKDLIPQSLDGVLFSDDDFEYGLIEEMLAATNVKQTQKKRLTVPDHISGIEVTCFNPQSAIPGQVEEIVLGKRIQSLGGETSMGLLHYGTMLTDLIISKDNPHLENYKGAVYPKKGKKTNIPLYIPGKVKRVELKPIKFVDKNLITRHNGLEELIFAEGTEEINDYAIENCPNLRTIWIPASLKQRGEKAFYGCHPSLIVKTGKP
;
A
#
# COMPACT_ATOMS: atom_id res chain seq x y z
N MET A 1 66.89 -5.49 17.11
CA MET A 1 67.09 -5.19 15.67
C MET A 1 67.69 -6.45 15.06
N GLY A 2 67.01 -7.28 14.27
CA GLY A 2 65.95 -7.04 13.30
C GLY A 2 66.47 -7.59 11.97
N ALA A 3 66.13 -8.84 11.64
CA ALA A 3 66.20 -9.39 10.28
C ALA A 3 65.28 -10.62 10.23
N CYS A 4 64.15 -10.46 9.53
CA CYS A 4 63.20 -11.53 9.24
C CYS A 4 63.59 -12.22 7.93
N THR A 5 63.51 -13.54 7.94
CA THR A 5 63.38 -14.41 6.77
C THR A 5 62.20 -15.34 7.02
N SER A 6 61.28 -15.45 6.06
CA SER A 6 60.68 -16.72 5.65
C SER A 6 59.70 -16.50 4.49
N GLU A 7 59.83 -17.39 3.51
CA GLU A 7 58.91 -17.66 2.41
C GLU A 7 57.53 -18.10 2.93
N ASP A 8 56.47 -18.00 2.09
CA ASP A 8 55.60 -19.08 1.57
C ASP A 8 54.26 -18.49 0.99
N PRO A 9 53.31 -19.23 0.38
CA PRO A 9 53.17 -19.36 -1.08
C PRO A 9 51.75 -19.05 -1.65
N LEU A 10 51.63 -19.19 -2.98
CA LEU A 10 50.46 -19.59 -3.79
C LEU A 10 49.05 -19.50 -3.17
N ASN A 11 48.15 -18.75 -3.84
CA ASN A 11 46.73 -19.11 -3.88
C ASN A 11 46.16 -18.86 -5.28
N GLU A 12 45.90 -19.95 -5.99
CA GLU A 12 45.03 -20.00 -7.16
C GLU A 12 43.60 -19.70 -6.71
N ASN A 13 42.89 -18.80 -7.40
CA ASN A 13 41.46 -19.01 -7.57
C ASN A 13 40.95 -18.45 -8.89
N LYS A 14 40.26 -19.34 -9.59
CA LYS A 14 39.73 -19.21 -10.94
C LYS A 14 38.75 -18.04 -11.04
N LYS A 15 38.89 -17.26 -12.11
CA LYS A 15 37.82 -16.43 -12.65
C LYS A 15 36.61 -17.32 -12.92
N GLN A 16 35.55 -17.18 -12.13
CA GLN A 16 34.21 -17.51 -12.59
C GLN A 16 33.74 -16.31 -13.42
N GLU A 17 33.50 -16.55 -14.70
CA GLU A 17 32.79 -15.63 -15.58
C GLU A 17 31.38 -15.43 -15.00
N GLU A 18 31.12 -14.23 -14.48
CA GLU A 18 29.76 -13.79 -14.19
C GLU A 18 28.98 -13.73 -15.52
N GLN A 19 28.00 -14.61 -15.65
CA GLN A 19 26.98 -14.51 -16.70
C GLN A 19 26.24 -13.16 -16.56
N PRO A 20 25.90 -12.50 -17.68
CA PRO A 20 25.23 -11.21 -17.61
C PRO A 20 23.86 -11.37 -16.94
N LYS A 21 23.59 -10.52 -15.93
CA LYS A 21 22.27 -10.32 -15.37
C LYS A 21 21.31 -9.99 -16.52
N GLU A 22 20.32 -10.86 -16.71
CA GLU A 22 19.19 -10.61 -17.60
C GLU A 22 18.58 -9.27 -17.21
N THR A 23 18.76 -8.29 -18.10
CA THR A 23 18.06 -7.03 -18.04
C THR A 23 16.63 -7.38 -18.40
N GLU A 24 15.67 -7.21 -17.48
CA GLU A 24 14.25 -7.26 -17.82
C GLU A 24 14.04 -6.25 -18.96
N THR A 25 13.89 -6.76 -20.18
CA THR A 25 13.58 -5.95 -21.34
C THR A 25 12.21 -5.34 -21.10
N GLN A 26 12.19 -4.05 -20.79
CA GLN A 26 10.99 -3.23 -20.88
C GLN A 26 10.39 -3.46 -22.27
N PRO A 27 9.10 -3.85 -22.39
CA PRO A 27 8.47 -3.85 -23.69
C PRO A 27 8.52 -2.41 -24.22
N GLU A 28 9.07 -2.27 -25.43
CA GLU A 28 9.16 -1.01 -26.17
C GLU A 28 7.85 -0.24 -26.07
N GLU A 29 7.93 1.05 -25.73
CA GLU A 29 6.79 1.99 -25.76
C GLU A 29 6.30 2.15 -27.20
N THR A 30 5.50 1.18 -27.67
CA THR A 30 4.57 1.42 -28.76
C THR A 30 3.48 2.33 -28.21
N GLY A 31 3.18 3.45 -28.89
CA GLY A 31 2.17 4.45 -28.54
C GLY A 31 0.73 3.91 -28.51
N GLY A 32 0.47 2.91 -27.67
CA GLY A 32 -0.83 2.38 -27.32
C GLY A 32 -1.48 3.21 -26.21
N GLU A 33 -2.80 3.15 -26.17
CA GLU A 33 -3.60 3.78 -25.13
C GLU A 33 -3.23 3.18 -23.76
N ILE A 34 -2.83 4.04 -22.81
CA ILE A 34 -2.55 3.62 -21.43
C ILE A 34 -3.86 3.05 -20.84
N LEU A 35 -3.81 1.82 -20.35
CA LEU A 35 -4.97 1.16 -19.75
C LEU A 35 -5.36 1.87 -18.45
N ARG A 36 -6.61 2.31 -18.40
CA ARG A 36 -7.26 2.78 -17.18
C ARG A 36 -8.05 1.66 -16.51
N LEU A 37 -7.93 1.55 -15.19
CA LEU A 37 -8.72 0.60 -14.38
C LEU A 37 -10.12 1.18 -14.13
N GLU A 38 -11.05 0.92 -15.05
CA GLU A 38 -12.45 1.35 -14.96
C GLU A 38 -13.38 0.21 -14.54
N GLY A 39 -14.60 0.56 -14.11
CA GLY A 39 -15.62 -0.40 -13.71
C GLY A 39 -15.64 -0.74 -12.21
N SER A 40 -16.29 -1.85 -11.86
CA SER A 40 -16.32 -2.40 -10.50
C SER A 40 -14.93 -2.87 -10.06
N GLY A 41 -14.67 -2.98 -8.75
CA GLY A 41 -13.40 -3.49 -8.23
C GLY A 41 -13.00 -4.82 -8.87
N THR A 42 -13.97 -5.70 -9.10
CA THR A 42 -13.76 -6.98 -9.78
C THR A 42 -13.34 -6.82 -11.24
N GLN A 43 -13.99 -5.93 -11.99
CA GLN A 43 -13.61 -5.63 -13.37
C GLN A 43 -12.17 -5.09 -13.44
N LYS A 44 -11.79 -4.23 -12.50
CA LYS A 44 -10.40 -3.72 -12.40
C LYS A 44 -9.39 -4.82 -12.14
N VAL A 45 -9.66 -5.74 -11.21
CA VAL A 45 -8.78 -6.90 -10.97
C VAL A 45 -8.68 -7.79 -12.20
N LYS A 46 -9.80 -8.05 -12.90
CA LYS A 46 -9.83 -8.81 -14.15
C LYS A 46 -8.95 -8.18 -15.24
N LEU A 47 -8.94 -6.85 -15.35
CA LEU A 47 -8.05 -6.13 -16.28
C LEU A 47 -6.56 -6.25 -15.88
N LEU A 48 -6.29 -6.34 -14.58
CA LEU A 48 -4.94 -6.33 -14.02
C LEU A 48 -4.25 -7.69 -14.12
N LEU A 49 -4.93 -8.78 -13.73
CA LEU A 49 -4.33 -10.10 -13.55
C LEU A 49 -3.56 -10.64 -14.77
N PRO A 50 -4.02 -10.47 -16.03
CA PRO A 50 -3.26 -10.94 -17.20
C PRO A 50 -1.94 -10.20 -17.44
N ARG A 51 -1.75 -9.02 -16.82
CA ARG A 51 -0.56 -8.16 -16.99
C ARG A 51 0.49 -8.39 -15.91
N ILE A 52 0.13 -9.09 -14.85
CA ILE A 52 1.05 -9.39 -13.75
C ILE A 52 1.91 -10.57 -14.15
N ALA A 53 3.22 -10.42 -13.98
CA ALA A 53 4.17 -11.46 -14.33
C ALA A 53 4.02 -12.70 -13.41
N PRO A 54 4.10 -13.94 -13.94
CA PRO A 54 3.74 -15.16 -13.20
C PRO A 54 4.54 -15.44 -11.91
N GLU A 55 5.74 -14.90 -11.79
CA GLU A 55 6.58 -14.99 -10.60
C GLU A 55 6.08 -14.06 -9.48
N ARG A 56 5.49 -12.90 -9.81
CA ARG A 56 4.86 -12.01 -8.83
C ARG A 56 3.66 -12.66 -8.15
N SER A 57 2.87 -13.43 -8.89
CA SER A 57 1.73 -14.20 -8.35
C SER A 57 2.11 -15.42 -7.51
N ARG A 58 3.42 -15.66 -7.33
CA ARG A 58 3.98 -16.73 -6.49
C ARG A 58 4.79 -16.19 -5.30
N GLN A 59 4.66 -14.90 -4.99
CA GLN A 59 5.30 -14.29 -3.82
C GLN A 59 4.44 -14.42 -2.56
N MET A 60 5.09 -14.59 -1.40
CA MET A 60 4.38 -14.64 -0.11
C MET A 60 3.83 -13.29 0.34
N GLY A 61 4.33 -12.16 -0.19
CA GLY A 61 3.75 -10.84 0.12
C GLY A 61 3.68 -10.59 1.63
N ARG A 62 2.49 -10.24 2.14
CA ARG A 62 2.22 -10.03 3.58
C ARG A 62 1.90 -11.31 4.34
N THR A 63 1.80 -12.47 3.67
CA THR A 63 1.51 -13.75 4.30
C THR A 63 2.67 -14.17 5.21
N ASP A 64 2.43 -14.15 6.53
CA ASP A 64 3.43 -14.49 7.56
C ASP A 64 3.64 -16.01 7.68
N ILE A 65 4.77 -16.50 7.16
CA ILE A 65 5.17 -17.89 7.23
C ILE A 65 6.70 -18.03 7.16
N SER A 66 7.29 -18.82 8.06
CA SER A 66 8.71 -19.16 8.01
C SER A 66 9.01 -20.27 7.00
N GLU A 67 10.26 -20.40 6.56
CA GLU A 67 10.66 -21.47 5.64
C GLU A 67 10.37 -22.88 6.17
N THR A 68 10.56 -23.11 7.47
CA THR A 68 10.32 -24.42 8.10
C THR A 68 8.84 -24.77 8.08
N GLU A 69 7.99 -23.82 8.44
CA GLU A 69 6.53 -23.98 8.40
C GLU A 69 6.04 -24.20 6.95
N TYR A 70 6.59 -23.45 5.99
CA TYR A 70 6.30 -23.63 4.57
C TYR A 70 6.66 -25.05 4.10
N LYS A 71 7.85 -25.56 4.46
CA LYS A 71 8.29 -26.92 4.10
C LYS A 71 7.39 -28.02 4.69
N GLU A 72 6.88 -27.84 5.90
CA GLU A 72 5.93 -28.79 6.50
C GLU A 72 4.59 -28.80 5.74
N ILE A 73 4.02 -27.61 5.45
CA ILE A 73 2.79 -27.51 4.64
C ILE A 73 3.03 -28.06 3.23
N ALA A 74 4.19 -27.81 2.63
CA ALA A 74 4.56 -28.35 1.31
C ALA A 74 4.59 -29.88 1.31
N THR A 75 5.19 -30.49 2.34
CA THR A 75 5.26 -31.95 2.48
C THR A 75 3.85 -32.55 2.61
N PHE A 76 3.01 -31.95 3.44
CA PHE A 76 1.61 -32.36 3.58
C PHE A 76 0.86 -32.23 2.26
N THR A 77 0.95 -31.06 1.61
CA THR A 77 0.22 -30.77 0.37
C THR A 77 0.66 -31.70 -0.75
N GLN A 78 1.96 -31.99 -0.85
CA GLN A 78 2.50 -32.96 -1.81
C GLN A 78 1.92 -34.37 -1.60
N SER A 79 1.69 -34.78 -0.35
CA SER A 79 1.05 -36.07 -0.04
C SER A 79 -0.43 -36.08 -0.42
N LEU A 80 -1.14 -34.97 -0.17
CA LEU A 80 -2.56 -34.79 -0.48
C LEU A 80 -2.81 -34.94 -1.98
N VAL A 81 -1.92 -34.36 -2.81
CA VAL A 81 -2.12 -34.30 -4.26
C VAL A 81 -1.28 -35.32 -5.05
N LYS A 82 -0.58 -36.25 -4.38
CA LYS A 82 0.41 -37.16 -5.00
C LYS A 82 -0.09 -37.94 -6.22
N ARG A 83 -1.38 -38.28 -6.26
CA ARG A 83 -1.99 -39.08 -7.35
C ARG A 83 -2.62 -38.23 -8.46
N LEU A 84 -2.65 -36.92 -8.28
CA LEU A 84 -3.34 -35.98 -9.16
C LEU A 84 -2.37 -35.43 -10.19
N LYS A 85 -2.81 -35.35 -11.45
CA LYS A 85 -1.93 -35.03 -12.57
C LYS A 85 -2.09 -33.59 -13.02
N THR A 86 -3.32 -33.09 -13.03
CA THR A 86 -3.66 -31.75 -13.55
C THR A 86 -3.62 -30.69 -12.46
N GLU A 87 -3.41 -29.43 -12.83
CA GLU A 87 -3.43 -28.30 -11.90
C GLU A 87 -4.82 -28.17 -11.24
N LYS A 88 -5.88 -28.36 -12.04
CA LYS A 88 -7.27 -28.34 -11.56
C LYS A 88 -7.59 -29.42 -10.54
N GLU A 89 -7.15 -30.67 -10.76
CA GLU A 89 -7.34 -31.73 -9.75
C GLU A 89 -6.63 -31.38 -8.45
N LYS A 90 -5.37 -30.90 -8.53
CA LYS A 90 -4.59 -30.49 -7.35
C LYS A 90 -5.27 -29.35 -6.60
N PHE A 91 -5.67 -28.30 -7.30
CA PHE A 91 -6.38 -27.15 -6.73
C PHE A 91 -7.66 -27.60 -6.03
N ASN A 92 -8.52 -28.38 -6.70
CA ASN A 92 -9.78 -28.86 -6.11
C ASN A 92 -9.51 -29.68 -4.84
N SER A 93 -8.51 -30.56 -4.85
CA SER A 93 -8.16 -31.37 -3.67
C SER A 93 -7.67 -30.52 -2.50
N ILE A 94 -6.88 -29.47 -2.76
CA ILE A 94 -6.42 -28.51 -1.74
C ILE A 94 -7.61 -27.72 -1.18
N TYR A 95 -8.42 -27.14 -2.07
CA TYR A 95 -9.57 -26.32 -1.74
C TYR A 95 -10.60 -27.09 -0.90
N ASP A 96 -10.97 -28.29 -1.34
CA ASP A 96 -11.89 -29.17 -0.63
C ASP A 96 -11.34 -29.59 0.74
N TRP A 97 -10.04 -29.85 0.84
CA TRP A 97 -9.42 -30.16 2.12
C TRP A 97 -9.53 -28.99 3.09
N ILE A 98 -9.22 -27.76 2.66
CA ILE A 98 -9.35 -26.57 3.52
C ILE A 98 -10.80 -26.42 3.98
N ARG A 99 -11.76 -26.43 3.05
CA ARG A 99 -13.19 -26.26 3.38
C ARG A 99 -13.75 -27.32 4.30
N LYS A 100 -13.27 -28.56 4.17
CA LYS A 100 -13.72 -29.69 5.01
C LYS A 100 -13.08 -29.69 6.39
N ASN A 101 -11.84 -29.22 6.51
CA ASN A 101 -11.04 -29.42 7.71
C ASN A 101 -10.86 -28.17 8.55
N ILE A 102 -11.09 -26.97 8.03
CA ILE A 102 -10.99 -25.74 8.80
C ILE A 102 -12.39 -25.34 9.29
N LYS A 103 -12.49 -24.94 10.55
CA LYS A 103 -13.71 -24.42 11.18
C LYS A 103 -13.63 -22.89 11.27
N TYR A 104 -14.72 -22.20 10.95
CA TYR A 104 -14.77 -20.75 11.07
C TYR A 104 -14.86 -20.32 12.53
N GLU A 105 -13.75 -19.89 13.11
CA GLU A 105 -13.62 -19.46 14.50
C GLU A 105 -12.54 -18.39 14.64
N LEU A 106 -12.70 -17.50 15.65
CA LEU A 106 -11.68 -16.52 15.97
C LEU A 106 -10.41 -17.23 16.47
N GLY A 107 -9.27 -16.87 15.92
CA GLY A 107 -7.98 -17.49 16.26
C GLY A 107 -6.80 -16.85 15.53
N ASP A 108 -5.63 -17.47 15.64
CA ASP A 108 -4.44 -17.10 14.88
C ASP A 108 -4.65 -17.44 13.39
N ASN A 109 -4.63 -16.42 12.54
CA ASN A 109 -4.89 -16.54 11.10
C ASN A 109 -3.63 -16.79 10.27
N ARG A 110 -2.44 -16.90 10.89
CA ARG A 110 -1.23 -17.26 10.16
C ARG A 110 -1.39 -18.65 9.53
N PRO A 111 -1.00 -18.86 8.25
CA PRO A 111 -1.23 -20.11 7.53
C PRO A 111 -0.85 -21.36 8.32
N TYR A 112 0.30 -21.34 8.99
CA TYR A 112 0.77 -22.48 9.77
C TYR A 112 -0.10 -22.76 11.00
N ALA A 113 -0.52 -21.72 11.74
CA ALA A 113 -1.43 -21.88 12.86
C ALA A 113 -2.78 -22.47 12.40
N VAL A 114 -3.33 -21.97 11.29
CA VAL A 114 -4.56 -22.52 10.70
C VAL A 114 -4.36 -23.98 10.28
N PHE A 115 -3.22 -24.29 9.64
CA PHE A 115 -2.87 -25.64 9.25
C PHE A 115 -2.81 -26.61 10.45
N LYS A 116 -2.30 -26.20 11.61
CA LYS A 116 -2.22 -27.06 12.81
C LYS A 116 -3.54 -27.11 13.58
N ASN A 117 -4.15 -25.96 13.83
CA ASN A 117 -5.26 -25.80 14.76
C ASN A 117 -6.63 -25.99 14.10
N LYS A 118 -6.71 -25.95 12.78
CA LYS A 118 -7.94 -26.18 12.02
C LYS A 118 -9.04 -25.14 12.28
N GLN A 119 -8.65 -23.92 12.62
CA GLN A 119 -9.55 -22.81 12.96
C GLN A 119 -9.01 -21.52 12.36
N ALA A 120 -9.90 -20.70 11.78
CA ALA A 120 -9.56 -19.38 11.24
C ALA A 120 -10.81 -18.54 10.97
N VAL A 121 -10.63 -17.23 10.73
CA VAL A 121 -11.60 -16.42 9.97
C VAL A 121 -11.17 -16.31 8.52
N CYS A 122 -11.91 -15.55 7.70
CA CYS A 122 -11.72 -15.50 6.25
C CYS A 122 -10.27 -15.27 5.81
N GLN A 123 -9.53 -14.40 6.51
CA GLN A 123 -8.12 -14.15 6.24
C GLN A 123 -7.28 -15.43 6.29
N GLY A 124 -7.40 -16.23 7.36
CA GLY A 124 -6.60 -17.43 7.52
C GLY A 124 -6.95 -18.55 6.54
N TYR A 125 -8.21 -18.65 6.09
CA TYR A 125 -8.59 -19.53 4.99
C TYR A 125 -7.89 -19.13 3.69
N ALA A 126 -7.93 -17.84 3.36
CA ALA A 126 -7.36 -17.32 2.12
C ALA A 126 -5.83 -17.44 2.10
N ASP A 127 -5.17 -17.15 3.22
CA ASP A 127 -3.73 -17.28 3.39
C ASP A 127 -3.27 -18.74 3.31
N LEU A 128 -3.97 -19.68 3.97
CA LEU A 128 -3.64 -21.09 3.87
C LEU A 128 -3.84 -21.64 2.45
N LEU A 129 -4.91 -21.23 1.76
CA LEU A 129 -5.14 -21.62 0.36
C LEU A 129 -4.01 -21.14 -0.54
N LYS A 130 -3.57 -19.88 -0.39
CA LYS A 130 -2.44 -19.32 -1.12
C LYS A 130 -1.17 -20.14 -0.88
N VAL A 131 -0.81 -20.39 0.38
CA VAL A 131 0.41 -21.16 0.71
C VAL A 131 0.36 -22.57 0.11
N MET A 132 -0.74 -23.30 0.30
CA MET A 132 -0.88 -24.66 -0.25
C MET A 132 -0.80 -24.66 -1.78
N CYS A 133 -1.43 -23.70 -2.47
CA CYS A 133 -1.33 -23.54 -3.93
C CYS A 133 0.12 -23.29 -4.37
N HIS A 134 0.83 -22.38 -3.71
CA HIS A 134 2.21 -22.02 -4.06
C HIS A 134 3.17 -23.21 -3.87
N THR A 135 2.93 -24.07 -2.88
CA THR A 135 3.72 -25.32 -2.71
C THR A 135 3.62 -26.27 -3.91
N GLN A 136 2.56 -26.13 -4.71
CA GLN A 136 2.31 -26.91 -5.93
C GLN A 136 2.56 -26.09 -7.20
N HIS A 137 3.23 -24.94 -7.09
CA HIS A 137 3.50 -23.99 -8.17
C HIS A 137 2.24 -23.36 -8.80
N ILE A 138 1.10 -23.43 -8.13
CA ILE A 138 -0.16 -22.81 -8.54
C ILE A 138 -0.15 -21.36 -8.08
N SER A 139 -0.27 -20.43 -9.02
CA SER A 139 -0.27 -18.99 -8.71
C SER A 139 -1.54 -18.59 -7.98
N ALA A 140 -1.40 -17.81 -6.91
CA ALA A 140 -2.53 -17.36 -6.12
C ALA A 140 -2.24 -16.02 -5.45
N PHE A 141 -3.20 -15.10 -5.53
CA PHE A 141 -3.24 -13.90 -4.72
C PHE A 141 -4.26 -14.07 -3.60
N VAL A 142 -3.98 -13.47 -2.44
CA VAL A 142 -5.03 -13.11 -1.47
C VAL A 142 -5.54 -11.74 -1.87
N THR A 143 -6.84 -11.54 -1.77
CA THR A 143 -7.47 -10.23 -1.93
C THR A 143 -8.24 -9.90 -0.67
N ASN A 144 -8.21 -8.62 -0.30
CA ASN A 144 -9.04 -8.09 0.77
C ASN A 144 -10.03 -7.11 0.17
N GLY A 145 -11.25 -7.14 0.67
CA GLY A 145 -12.30 -6.26 0.21
C GLY A 145 -13.56 -6.37 1.07
N PHE A 146 -14.70 -6.10 0.46
CA PHE A 146 -15.99 -6.21 1.13
C PHE A 146 -16.77 -7.39 0.59
N LEU A 147 -17.41 -8.11 1.52
CA LEU A 147 -18.46 -9.07 1.20
C LEU A 147 -19.81 -8.41 1.40
N ASN A 148 -20.62 -8.40 0.34
CA ASN A 148 -21.98 -7.91 0.33
C ASN A 148 -22.93 -9.06 0.05
N MET A 149 -23.56 -9.60 1.10
CA MET A 149 -24.61 -10.61 0.96
C MET A 149 -25.96 -10.05 1.43
N GLY A 150 -26.33 -8.88 0.90
CA GLY A 150 -27.59 -8.19 1.18
C GLY A 150 -27.66 -7.60 2.60
N ARG A 151 -27.78 -8.46 3.62
CA ARG A 151 -27.84 -8.06 5.05
C ARG A 151 -26.49 -8.15 5.77
N VAL A 152 -25.52 -8.82 5.18
CA VAL A 152 -24.15 -8.91 5.71
C VAL A 152 -23.27 -8.00 4.86
N TRP A 153 -22.70 -6.99 5.50
CA TRP A 153 -21.69 -6.11 4.93
C TRP A 153 -20.50 -6.11 5.88
N GLY A 154 -19.34 -6.53 5.39
CA GLY A 154 -18.14 -6.62 6.22
C GLY A 154 -16.87 -6.84 5.42
N GLY A 155 -15.73 -6.66 6.09
CA GLY A 155 -14.43 -7.01 5.52
C GLY A 155 -14.35 -8.51 5.25
N HIS A 156 -13.78 -8.88 4.12
CA HIS A 156 -13.65 -10.26 3.68
C HIS A 156 -12.33 -10.49 2.94
N ALA A 157 -11.89 -11.75 2.94
CA ALA A 157 -10.69 -12.19 2.24
C ALA A 157 -10.99 -13.45 1.43
N TRP A 158 -10.52 -13.47 0.18
CA TRP A 158 -10.65 -14.59 -0.73
C TRP A 158 -9.44 -14.64 -1.67
N ASN A 159 -9.44 -15.52 -2.67
CA ASN A 159 -8.31 -15.72 -3.55
C ASN A 159 -8.66 -15.54 -5.02
N TYR A 160 -7.69 -14.98 -5.76
CA TYR A 160 -7.60 -15.16 -7.20
C TYR A 160 -6.54 -16.22 -7.47
N VAL A 161 -6.91 -17.32 -8.11
CA VAL A 161 -6.01 -18.46 -8.35
C VAL A 161 -5.92 -18.72 -9.84
N ARG A 162 -4.72 -18.99 -10.35
CA ARG A 162 -4.53 -19.35 -11.76
C ARG A 162 -4.46 -20.87 -11.86
N VAL A 163 -5.46 -21.46 -12.52
CA VAL A 163 -5.64 -22.90 -12.71
C VAL A 163 -5.74 -23.20 -14.20
N ASP A 164 -4.88 -24.10 -14.70
CA ASP A 164 -4.75 -24.49 -16.11
C ASP A 164 -4.63 -23.25 -17.03
N GLY A 165 -3.85 -22.26 -16.59
CA GLY A 165 -3.60 -21.01 -17.31
C GLY A 165 -4.69 -19.95 -17.20
N LYS A 166 -5.86 -20.26 -16.61
CA LYS A 166 -6.99 -19.34 -16.43
C LYS A 166 -7.12 -18.86 -14.99
N TRP A 167 -7.57 -17.62 -14.81
CA TRP A 167 -7.84 -17.10 -13.46
C TRP A 167 -9.25 -17.50 -13.00
N ILE A 168 -9.35 -17.91 -11.75
CA ILE A 168 -10.59 -18.18 -11.04
C ILE A 168 -10.63 -17.35 -9.76
N VAL A 169 -11.85 -17.11 -9.28
CA VAL A 169 -12.10 -16.53 -7.96
C VAL A 169 -12.52 -17.66 -7.03
N ALA A 170 -11.84 -17.82 -5.90
CA ALA A 170 -12.10 -18.88 -4.94
C ALA A 170 -12.31 -18.29 -3.54
N ASP A 171 -13.47 -18.55 -2.95
CA ASP A 171 -13.79 -18.16 -1.58
C ASP A 171 -13.76 -19.41 -0.66
N PRO A 172 -12.60 -19.76 -0.10
CA PRO A 172 -12.48 -20.95 0.75
C PRO A 172 -13.31 -20.87 2.05
N THR A 173 -13.85 -19.70 2.40
CA THR A 173 -14.68 -19.52 3.59
C THR A 173 -16.15 -19.82 3.28
N ASN A 174 -16.70 -19.18 2.26
CA ASN A 174 -18.12 -19.30 1.93
C ASN A 174 -18.39 -20.42 0.92
N GLY A 175 -17.40 -20.83 0.14
CA GLY A 175 -17.42 -21.97 -0.76
C GLY A 175 -17.50 -21.71 -2.27
N PRO A 176 -18.04 -20.59 -2.78
CA PRO A 176 -18.09 -20.36 -4.22
C PRO A 176 -16.72 -20.37 -4.90
N VAL A 177 -16.71 -20.91 -6.13
CA VAL A 177 -15.62 -20.77 -7.09
C VAL A 177 -16.22 -20.29 -8.41
N TYR A 178 -15.67 -19.23 -8.97
CA TYR A 178 -16.14 -18.62 -10.22
C TYR A 178 -15.00 -18.58 -11.24
N ASP A 179 -15.33 -18.75 -12.52
CA ASP A 179 -14.42 -18.32 -13.59
C ASP A 179 -14.37 -16.78 -13.57
N ILE A 180 -13.18 -16.19 -13.73
CA ILE A 180 -13.03 -14.74 -13.68
C ILE A 180 -13.85 -14.03 -14.78
N ASP A 181 -14.14 -14.74 -15.88
CA ASP A 181 -14.93 -14.21 -16.96
C ASP A 181 -16.42 -14.07 -16.61
N GLU A 182 -16.90 -14.80 -15.60
CA GLU A 182 -18.28 -14.77 -15.10
C GLU A 182 -18.48 -13.67 -14.04
N THR A 183 -17.92 -12.49 -14.31
CA THR A 183 -17.85 -11.34 -13.39
C THR A 183 -19.23 -10.98 -12.81
N GLU A 184 -20.28 -11.03 -13.61
CA GLU A 184 -21.65 -10.73 -13.23
C GLU A 184 -22.22 -11.62 -12.12
N LYS A 185 -21.65 -12.82 -11.92
CA LYS A 185 -22.10 -13.76 -10.89
C LYS A 185 -21.66 -13.37 -9.48
N TYR A 186 -20.60 -12.57 -9.35
CA TYR A 186 -19.98 -12.32 -8.04
C TYR A 186 -19.56 -10.88 -7.79
N GLU A 187 -19.50 -9.99 -8.80
CA GLU A 187 -18.99 -8.63 -8.62
C GLU A 187 -19.81 -7.75 -7.65
N LYS A 188 -21.08 -8.09 -7.43
CA LYS A 188 -21.94 -7.40 -6.45
C LYS A 188 -21.70 -7.86 -5.02
N ASP A 189 -21.14 -9.05 -4.87
CA ASP A 189 -20.99 -9.74 -3.60
C ASP A 189 -19.54 -9.67 -3.10
N LEU A 190 -18.57 -9.94 -3.97
CA LEU A 190 -17.14 -9.86 -3.69
C LEU A 190 -16.57 -8.60 -4.32
N ILE A 191 -16.35 -7.57 -3.50
CA ILE A 191 -15.90 -6.25 -3.93
C ILE A 191 -14.44 -6.08 -3.51
N PRO A 192 -13.46 -6.44 -4.37
CA PRO A 192 -12.05 -6.38 -4.00
C PRO A 192 -11.62 -4.94 -3.79
N GLN A 193 -10.82 -4.70 -2.76
CA GLN A 193 -10.18 -3.40 -2.49
C GLN A 193 -8.67 -3.47 -2.72
N SER A 194 -8.04 -4.62 -2.45
CA SER A 194 -6.60 -4.80 -2.65
C SER A 194 -6.24 -6.20 -3.10
N LEU A 195 -5.08 -6.33 -3.74
CA LEU A 195 -4.39 -7.60 -3.95
C LEU A 195 -3.13 -7.61 -3.11
N ASP A 196 -2.87 -8.73 -2.44
CA ASP A 196 -1.65 -8.91 -1.66
C ASP A 196 -0.42 -9.03 -2.58
N GLY A 197 0.69 -8.45 -2.14
CA GLY A 197 1.98 -8.49 -2.81
C GLY A 197 2.27 -7.31 -3.76
N VAL A 198 3.51 -7.31 -4.25
CA VAL A 198 3.98 -6.37 -5.28
C VAL A 198 3.59 -6.90 -6.64
N LEU A 199 2.79 -6.14 -7.38
CA LEU A 199 2.26 -6.54 -8.68
C LEU A 199 3.17 -6.10 -9.83
N PHE A 200 3.79 -4.93 -9.69
CA PHE A 200 4.75 -4.38 -10.65
C PHE A 200 5.88 -3.67 -9.92
N SER A 201 7.00 -3.43 -10.60
CA SER A 201 8.06 -2.59 -10.07
C SER A 201 8.86 -1.93 -11.18
N ASP A 202 9.41 -0.76 -10.90
CA ASP A 202 10.44 -0.12 -11.72
C ASP A 202 11.70 0.14 -10.87
N ASP A 203 12.58 1.04 -11.31
CA ASP A 203 13.83 1.37 -10.60
C ASP A 203 13.59 2.02 -9.23
N ASP A 204 12.53 2.82 -9.08
CA ASP A 204 12.31 3.69 -7.92
C ASP A 204 11.14 3.22 -7.04
N PHE A 205 10.18 2.50 -7.61
CA PHE A 205 8.92 2.16 -6.94
C PHE A 205 8.53 0.70 -7.12
N GLU A 206 7.74 0.23 -6.15
CA GLU A 206 6.92 -0.97 -6.26
C GLU A 206 5.45 -0.58 -6.26
N TYR A 207 4.64 -1.37 -6.97
CA TYR A 207 3.25 -1.06 -7.22
C TYR A 207 2.34 -2.20 -6.79
N GLY A 208 1.21 -1.84 -6.20
CA GLY A 208 0.18 -2.76 -5.75
C GLY A 208 -1.21 -2.21 -6.00
N LEU A 209 -2.23 -3.08 -5.90
CA LEU A 209 -3.62 -2.65 -5.92
C LEU A 209 -4.06 -2.32 -4.49
N ILE A 210 -4.41 -1.06 -4.22
CA ILE A 210 -4.93 -0.59 -2.93
C ILE A 210 -6.12 0.32 -3.19
N GLU A 211 -7.22 0.13 -2.46
CA GLU A 211 -8.47 0.88 -2.62
C GLU A 211 -8.94 0.93 -4.08
N GLU A 212 -8.87 -0.22 -4.77
CA GLU A 212 -9.20 -0.37 -6.18
C GLU A 212 -8.36 0.47 -7.15
N MET A 213 -7.24 1.05 -6.69
CA MET A 213 -6.33 1.85 -7.50
C MET A 213 -4.98 1.15 -7.62
N LEU A 214 -4.38 1.22 -8.80
CA LEU A 214 -2.96 0.90 -8.94
C LEU A 214 -2.16 2.02 -8.28
N ALA A 215 -1.48 1.68 -7.20
CA ALA A 215 -0.75 2.61 -6.37
C ALA A 215 0.75 2.35 -6.45
N ALA A 216 1.56 3.40 -6.43
CA ALA A 216 2.95 3.29 -5.99
C ALA A 216 2.93 3.07 -4.46
N THR A 217 3.26 1.85 -4.04
CA THR A 217 3.11 1.38 -2.66
C THR A 217 4.42 1.36 -1.89
N ASN A 218 5.57 1.34 -2.54
CA ASN A 218 6.85 1.37 -1.84
C ASN A 218 7.85 2.20 -2.64
N VAL A 219 8.70 2.93 -1.92
CA VAL A 219 9.86 3.60 -2.50
C VAL A 219 11.07 2.71 -2.26
N LYS A 220 11.73 2.27 -3.33
CA LYS A 220 12.91 1.41 -3.26
C LYS A 220 14.10 2.16 -2.68
N GLN A 221 15.06 1.43 -2.13
CA GLN A 221 16.30 2.03 -1.64
C GLN A 221 17.00 2.76 -2.78
N THR A 222 17.30 4.03 -2.58
CA THR A 222 17.84 4.91 -3.63
C THR A 222 18.81 5.92 -3.04
N GLN A 223 19.70 6.45 -3.88
CA GLN A 223 20.53 7.60 -3.52
C GLN A 223 19.90 8.95 -3.85
N LYS A 224 18.78 8.94 -4.59
CA LYS A 224 18.09 10.14 -5.09
C LYS A 224 17.41 10.90 -3.94
N LYS A 225 17.47 12.22 -3.98
CA LYS A 225 16.71 13.11 -3.06
C LYS A 225 15.29 13.40 -3.52
N ARG A 226 15.07 13.37 -4.84
CA ARG A 226 13.80 13.68 -5.48
C ARG A 226 13.40 12.52 -6.37
N LEU A 227 12.16 12.08 -6.26
CA LEU A 227 11.55 11.05 -7.12
C LEU A 227 10.26 11.58 -7.74
N THR A 228 9.92 11.08 -8.92
CA THR A 228 8.64 11.37 -9.59
C THR A 228 7.88 10.06 -9.72
N VAL A 229 6.65 10.02 -9.19
CA VAL A 229 5.78 8.85 -9.40
C VAL A 229 5.37 8.83 -10.88
N PRO A 230 5.67 7.75 -11.62
CA PRO A 230 5.29 7.63 -13.03
C PRO A 230 3.77 7.70 -13.23
N ASP A 231 3.35 8.19 -14.40
CA ASP A 231 1.94 8.23 -14.80
C ASP A 231 1.37 6.82 -15.11
N HIS A 232 2.24 5.87 -15.46
CA HIS A 232 1.89 4.48 -15.72
C HIS A 232 3.03 3.51 -15.42
N ILE A 233 2.69 2.24 -15.23
CA ILE A 233 3.62 1.12 -15.17
C ILE A 233 3.06 -0.04 -16.00
N SER A 234 3.88 -0.67 -16.83
CA SER A 234 3.46 -1.76 -17.73
C SER A 234 2.21 -1.42 -18.56
N GLY A 235 2.12 -0.17 -19.02
CA GLY A 235 0.98 0.35 -19.79
C GLY A 235 -0.32 0.53 -19.00
N ILE A 236 -0.31 0.51 -17.67
CA ILE A 236 -1.47 0.73 -16.79
C ILE A 236 -1.31 2.03 -16.03
N GLU A 237 -2.36 2.86 -15.95
CA GLU A 237 -2.33 4.10 -15.18
C GLU A 237 -2.01 3.86 -13.71
N VAL A 238 -1.05 4.63 -13.18
CA VAL A 238 -0.82 4.75 -11.74
C VAL A 238 -1.64 5.94 -11.26
N THR A 239 -2.58 5.69 -10.35
CA THR A 239 -3.56 6.71 -9.93
C THR A 239 -3.46 7.04 -8.45
N CYS A 240 -2.55 6.40 -7.72
CA CYS A 240 -2.41 6.59 -6.28
C CYS A 240 -0.93 6.54 -5.87
N PHE A 241 -0.58 7.33 -4.87
CA PHE A 241 0.69 7.21 -4.15
C PHE A 241 0.39 6.99 -2.68
N ASN A 242 0.54 5.76 -2.21
CA ASN A 242 0.22 5.38 -0.84
C ASN A 242 1.29 4.42 -0.29
N PRO A 243 2.41 4.95 0.23
CA PRO A 243 3.51 4.14 0.70
C PRO A 243 3.08 3.21 1.85
N GLN A 244 3.48 1.95 1.81
CA GLN A 244 3.16 0.91 2.80
C GLN A 244 4.39 0.52 3.64
N SER A 245 5.51 1.19 3.41
CA SER A 245 6.77 1.06 4.16
C SER A 245 7.46 2.41 4.25
N ALA A 246 8.42 2.52 5.17
CA ALA A 246 9.23 3.73 5.32
C ALA A 246 9.85 4.15 3.98
N ILE A 247 9.73 5.43 3.64
CA ILE A 247 10.45 6.03 2.52
C ILE A 247 11.92 6.19 2.93
N PRO A 248 12.91 5.87 2.07
CA PRO A 248 14.32 6.07 2.39
C PRO A 248 14.59 7.50 2.86
N GLY A 249 15.26 7.66 4.00
CA GLY A 249 15.33 8.95 4.70
C GLY A 249 16.06 10.09 3.96
N GLN A 250 16.76 9.77 2.87
CA GLN A 250 17.38 10.75 1.98
C GLN A 250 16.46 11.28 0.89
N VAL A 251 15.33 10.62 0.64
CA VAL A 251 14.30 11.12 -0.27
C VAL A 251 13.58 12.25 0.47
N GLU A 252 13.81 13.47 -0.01
CA GLU A 252 13.29 14.71 0.57
C GLU A 252 12.03 15.17 -0.18
N GLU A 253 11.86 14.78 -1.44
CA GLU A 253 10.80 15.28 -2.31
C GLU A 253 10.19 14.17 -3.18
N ILE A 254 8.86 14.10 -3.21
CA ILE A 254 8.11 13.27 -4.15
C ILE A 254 7.30 14.18 -5.08
N VAL A 255 7.38 13.94 -6.39
CA VAL A 255 6.60 14.64 -7.41
C VAL A 255 5.45 13.75 -7.88
N LEU A 256 4.24 14.29 -7.87
CA LEU A 256 3.01 13.62 -8.30
C LEU A 256 2.45 14.29 -9.56
N GLY A 257 2.36 13.50 -10.63
CA GLY A 257 1.82 13.91 -11.93
C GLY A 257 0.30 14.06 -11.94
N LYS A 258 -0.26 14.40 -13.10
CA LYS A 258 -1.70 14.69 -13.26
C LYS A 258 -2.61 13.48 -13.06
N ARG A 259 -2.09 12.26 -13.22
CA ARG A 259 -2.86 11.01 -13.09
C ARG A 259 -3.04 10.56 -11.63
N ILE A 260 -2.24 11.09 -10.70
CA ILE A 260 -2.37 10.76 -9.28
C ILE A 260 -3.61 11.44 -8.71
N GLN A 261 -4.58 10.63 -8.32
CA GLN A 261 -5.90 11.06 -7.84
C GLN A 261 -6.01 11.01 -6.32
N SER A 262 -5.28 10.08 -5.68
CA SER A 262 -5.40 9.78 -4.26
C SER A 262 -4.04 9.55 -3.60
N LEU A 263 -4.01 9.77 -2.28
CA LEU A 263 -2.90 9.44 -1.37
C LEU A 263 -3.26 8.28 -0.42
N GLY A 264 -4.41 7.64 -0.64
CA GLY A 264 -5.06 6.71 0.30
C GLY A 264 -6.20 7.35 1.08
N GLY A 265 -7.08 6.52 1.63
CA GLY A 265 -8.17 6.91 2.51
C GLY A 265 -7.71 7.44 3.87
N GLU A 266 -8.62 8.08 4.61
CA GLU A 266 -8.32 8.72 5.91
C GLU A 266 -7.68 7.76 6.93
N THR A 267 -8.06 6.48 6.90
CA THR A 267 -7.57 5.44 7.82
C THR A 267 -6.40 4.61 7.26
N SER A 268 -6.05 4.82 6.00
CA SER A 268 -5.14 3.98 5.22
C SER A 268 -4.06 4.79 4.49
N MET A 269 -3.97 6.10 4.74
CA MET A 269 -2.96 6.98 4.18
C MET A 269 -1.60 6.73 4.84
N GLY A 270 -0.78 5.92 4.19
CA GLY A 270 0.54 5.54 4.66
C GLY A 270 1.53 6.70 4.72
N LEU A 271 1.31 7.78 3.94
CA LEU A 271 2.12 9.00 4.02
C LEU A 271 2.18 9.61 5.43
N LEU A 272 1.12 9.48 6.23
CA LEU A 272 1.08 9.98 7.61
C LEU A 272 2.09 9.25 8.52
N HIS A 273 2.47 8.03 8.17
CA HIS A 273 3.38 7.18 8.96
C HIS A 273 4.78 7.11 8.33
N TYR A 274 4.86 7.02 7.01
CA TYR A 274 6.08 6.72 6.28
C TYR A 274 6.68 7.92 5.53
N GLY A 275 5.91 9.01 5.37
CA GLY A 275 6.35 10.25 4.74
C GLY A 275 7.00 11.25 5.69
N THR A 276 7.51 10.82 6.84
CA THR A 276 7.98 11.72 7.92
C THR A 276 9.28 12.47 7.58
N MET A 277 10.00 12.01 6.57
CA MET A 277 11.25 12.62 6.09
C MET A 277 11.05 13.60 4.93
N LEU A 278 9.87 13.63 4.31
CA LEU A 278 9.61 14.50 3.17
C LEU A 278 9.60 15.97 3.60
N THR A 279 10.35 16.79 2.87
CA THR A 279 10.32 18.25 2.94
C THR A 279 9.21 18.82 2.09
N ASP A 280 8.87 18.15 0.98
CA ASP A 280 7.78 18.55 0.10
C ASP A 280 7.10 17.35 -0.59
N LEU A 281 5.82 17.53 -0.92
CA LEU A 281 5.05 16.68 -1.83
C LEU A 281 4.56 17.55 -2.98
N ILE A 282 5.28 17.50 -4.09
CA ILE A 282 5.11 18.42 -5.20
C ILE A 282 3.99 17.90 -6.09
N ILE A 283 2.90 18.64 -6.17
CA ILE A 283 1.77 18.30 -7.02
C ILE A 283 1.88 19.10 -8.32
N SER A 284 1.84 18.42 -9.47
CA SER A 284 1.83 19.10 -10.76
C SER A 284 0.66 20.09 -10.87
N LYS A 285 0.89 21.24 -11.50
CA LYS A 285 -0.11 22.32 -11.60
C LYS A 285 -1.39 21.88 -12.31
N ASP A 286 -1.25 20.97 -13.28
CA ASP A 286 -2.34 20.39 -14.07
C ASP A 286 -3.04 19.19 -13.41
N ASN A 287 -2.62 18.78 -12.20
CA ASN A 287 -3.31 17.73 -11.47
C ASN A 287 -4.75 18.19 -11.11
N PRO A 288 -5.80 17.48 -11.55
CA PRO A 288 -7.18 17.92 -11.35
C PRO A 288 -7.78 17.48 -10.00
N HIS A 289 -7.04 16.71 -9.20
CA HIS A 289 -7.50 16.06 -7.98
C HIS A 289 -6.85 16.63 -6.72
N LEU A 290 -5.56 16.96 -6.80
CA LEU A 290 -4.74 17.38 -5.67
C LEU A 290 -4.07 18.72 -5.95
N GLU A 291 -3.70 19.43 -4.90
CA GLU A 291 -2.79 20.56 -4.95
C GLU A 291 -1.93 20.65 -3.71
N ASN A 292 -0.72 21.17 -3.85
CA ASN A 292 0.06 21.67 -2.72
C ASN A 292 -0.21 23.18 -2.60
N TYR A 293 -0.82 23.58 -1.49
CA TYR A 293 -1.02 24.98 -1.14
C TYR A 293 -0.10 25.30 0.04
N LYS A 294 0.96 26.05 -0.25
CA LYS A 294 1.85 26.67 0.75
C LYS A 294 2.31 25.70 1.86
N GLY A 295 2.78 24.51 1.46
CA GLY A 295 3.39 23.52 2.35
C GLY A 295 2.43 22.45 2.87
N ALA A 296 1.16 22.44 2.43
CA ALA A 296 0.21 21.39 2.75
C ALA A 296 -0.55 20.93 1.50
N VAL A 297 -0.89 19.65 1.45
CA VAL A 297 -1.55 19.01 0.30
C VAL A 297 -3.04 18.90 0.56
N TYR A 298 -3.85 19.30 -0.42
CA TYR A 298 -5.30 19.38 -0.35
C TYR A 298 -5.97 18.62 -1.50
N PRO A 299 -7.21 18.15 -1.30
CA PRO A 299 -8.04 17.74 -2.42
C PRO A 299 -8.63 18.98 -3.11
N LYS A 300 -8.65 18.98 -4.45
CA LYS A 300 -9.31 20.03 -5.25
C LYS A 300 -10.82 19.86 -5.34
N LYS A 301 -11.35 18.68 -4.99
CA LYS A 301 -12.77 18.33 -5.10
C LYS A 301 -13.27 17.65 -3.82
N GLY A 302 -14.58 17.69 -3.59
CA GLY A 302 -15.24 17.07 -2.43
C GLY A 302 -15.56 18.06 -1.32
N LYS A 303 -15.91 17.55 -0.13
CA LYS A 303 -16.37 18.38 1.00
C LYS A 303 -15.24 19.01 1.83
N LYS A 304 -14.02 18.47 1.76
CA LYS A 304 -12.88 18.81 2.62
C LYS A 304 -11.75 19.56 1.86
N THR A 305 -12.08 20.39 0.86
CA THR A 305 -11.07 21.05 -0.01
C THR A 305 -10.17 22.08 0.70
N ASN A 306 -10.58 22.53 1.89
CA ASN A 306 -9.81 23.45 2.74
C ASN A 306 -9.17 22.75 3.95
N ILE A 307 -9.33 21.44 4.08
CA ILE A 307 -8.69 20.63 5.14
C ILE A 307 -7.50 19.91 4.51
N PRO A 308 -6.28 20.03 5.06
CA PRO A 308 -5.12 19.37 4.51
C PRO A 308 -5.27 17.84 4.62
N LEU A 309 -4.97 17.13 3.55
CA LEU A 309 -4.83 15.68 3.53
C LEU A 309 -3.49 15.26 4.14
N TYR A 310 -2.43 15.99 3.81
CA TYR A 310 -1.08 15.65 4.21
C TYR A 310 -0.22 16.91 4.33
N ILE A 311 0.65 16.93 5.34
CA ILE A 311 1.64 17.98 5.57
C ILE A 311 3.01 17.27 5.61
N PRO A 312 3.95 17.58 4.70
CA PRO A 312 5.25 16.93 4.65
C PRO A 312 5.97 16.95 6.01
N GLY A 313 6.54 15.82 6.43
CA GLY A 313 7.00 15.63 7.81
C GLY A 313 8.15 16.55 8.24
N LYS A 314 8.92 17.08 7.29
CA LYS A 314 10.01 18.04 7.51
C LYS A 314 9.68 19.46 7.05
N VAL A 315 8.46 19.74 6.61
CA VAL A 315 8.06 21.10 6.26
C VAL A 315 8.18 22.01 7.48
N LYS A 316 8.74 23.20 7.29
CA LYS A 316 8.99 24.17 8.38
C LYS A 316 7.86 25.16 8.56
N ARG A 317 7.18 25.51 7.47
CA ARG A 317 6.16 26.56 7.45
C ARG A 317 4.97 26.11 6.63
N VAL A 318 3.77 26.29 7.18
CA VAL A 318 2.50 26.01 6.50
C VAL A 318 1.60 27.23 6.60
N GLU A 319 1.00 27.61 5.48
CA GLU A 319 -0.15 28.53 5.46
C GLU A 319 -1.39 27.74 5.06
N LEU A 320 -2.36 27.65 5.97
CA LEU A 320 -3.60 26.94 5.75
C LEU A 320 -4.54 27.74 4.86
N LYS A 321 -5.39 27.05 4.11
CA LYS A 321 -6.58 27.66 3.49
C LYS A 321 -7.57 28.13 4.57
N PRO A 322 -8.54 29.00 4.23
CA PRO A 322 -9.59 29.42 5.17
C PRO A 322 -10.43 28.23 5.65
N ILE A 323 -10.49 28.02 6.97
CA ILE A 323 -11.27 26.95 7.61
C ILE A 323 -12.23 27.60 8.60
N LYS A 324 -13.53 27.61 8.31
CA LYS A 324 -14.51 28.29 9.16
C LYS A 324 -14.46 27.79 10.60
N PHE A 325 -14.46 26.47 10.78
CA PHE A 325 -14.39 25.79 12.07
C PHE A 325 -13.24 24.79 12.04
N VAL A 326 -12.17 25.07 12.79
CA VAL A 326 -11.03 24.18 12.91
C VAL A 326 -11.31 23.19 14.02
N ASP A 327 -11.64 21.96 13.63
CA ASP A 327 -11.90 20.87 14.56
C ASP A 327 -10.64 20.35 15.26
N LYS A 328 -10.87 19.57 16.30
CA LYS A 328 -9.84 18.79 17.00
C LYS A 328 -9.03 17.95 16.01
N ASN A 329 -7.73 17.83 16.27
CA ASN A 329 -6.77 17.01 15.54
C ASN A 329 -6.50 17.45 14.09
N LEU A 330 -6.69 18.72 13.72
CA LEU A 330 -6.34 19.20 12.38
C LEU A 330 -4.87 18.90 12.05
N ILE A 331 -3.96 19.19 12.98
CA ILE A 331 -2.54 18.83 12.88
C ILE A 331 -2.13 18.19 14.19
N THR A 332 -1.63 16.96 14.14
CA THR A 332 -1.19 16.24 15.34
C THR A 332 0.21 15.67 15.17
N ARG A 333 1.01 15.69 16.25
CA ARG A 333 2.32 15.01 16.32
C ARG A 333 3.30 15.41 15.20
N HIS A 334 3.18 16.64 14.68
CA HIS A 334 4.05 17.12 13.61
C HIS A 334 5.37 17.62 14.18
N ASN A 335 6.45 16.92 13.81
CA ASN A 335 7.80 17.14 14.35
C ASN A 335 8.68 18.05 13.47
N GLY A 336 8.20 18.47 12.31
CA GLY A 336 8.95 19.35 11.39
C GLY A 336 8.56 20.81 11.48
N LEU A 337 7.27 21.07 11.74
CA LEU A 337 6.64 22.37 11.62
C LEU A 337 7.09 23.35 12.70
N GLU A 338 7.52 24.54 12.28
CA GLU A 338 8.01 25.63 13.14
C GLU A 338 7.09 26.85 13.11
N GLU A 339 6.41 27.09 11.99
CA GLU A 339 5.47 28.20 11.81
C GLU A 339 4.18 27.73 11.12
N LEU A 340 3.03 28.11 11.69
CA LEU A 340 1.71 27.84 11.12
C LEU A 340 0.90 29.13 10.99
N ILE A 341 0.25 29.32 9.84
CA ILE A 341 -0.56 30.51 9.57
C ILE A 341 -1.98 30.07 9.23
N PHE A 342 -2.94 30.55 10.02
CA PHE A 342 -4.36 30.45 9.70
C PHE A 342 -4.74 31.62 8.78
N ALA A 343 -5.35 31.31 7.62
CA ALA A 343 -5.82 32.33 6.71
C ALA A 343 -7.06 33.07 7.24
N GLU A 344 -7.22 34.31 6.76
CA GLU A 344 -8.44 35.09 6.91
C GLU A 344 -9.67 34.29 6.45
N GLY A 345 -10.78 34.43 7.18
CA GLY A 345 -11.96 33.58 7.02
C GLY A 345 -11.97 32.34 7.93
N THR A 346 -10.90 32.10 8.69
CA THR A 346 -10.94 31.19 9.84
C THR A 346 -11.64 31.87 11.01
N GLU A 347 -12.74 31.28 11.51
CA GLU A 347 -13.60 31.92 12.52
C GLU A 347 -13.43 31.32 13.92
N GLU A 348 -13.29 30.00 14.02
CA GLU A 348 -13.21 29.28 15.28
C GLU A 348 -12.10 28.23 15.26
N ILE A 349 -11.31 28.17 16.33
CA ILE A 349 -10.30 27.14 16.54
C ILE A 349 -10.64 26.37 17.82
N ASN A 350 -11.04 25.11 17.69
CA ASN A 350 -11.44 24.28 18.81
C ASN A 350 -10.26 23.82 19.68
N ASP A 351 -10.58 23.37 20.89
CA ASP A 351 -9.60 22.71 21.75
C ASP A 351 -8.95 21.53 21.03
N TYR A 352 -7.64 21.37 21.23
CA TYR A 352 -6.83 20.31 20.61
C TYR A 352 -6.81 20.35 19.07
N ALA A 353 -7.08 21.51 18.45
CA ALA A 353 -6.97 21.69 17.00
C ALA A 353 -5.57 21.38 16.47
N ILE A 354 -4.54 21.91 17.14
CA ILE A 354 -3.12 21.64 16.84
C ILE A 354 -2.51 20.99 18.08
N GLU A 355 -2.18 19.71 17.99
CA GLU A 355 -1.81 18.91 19.15
C GLU A 355 -0.40 18.31 19.03
N ASN A 356 0.38 18.35 20.11
CA ASN A 356 1.65 17.62 20.22
C ASN A 356 2.65 17.97 19.09
N CYS A 357 2.75 19.23 18.68
CA CYS A 357 3.69 19.70 17.66
C CYS A 357 4.89 20.40 18.33
N PRO A 358 5.91 19.66 18.80
CA PRO A 358 6.90 20.17 19.77
C PRO A 358 7.84 21.23 19.19
N ASN A 359 7.97 21.32 17.86
CA ASN A 359 8.83 22.30 17.20
C ASN A 359 8.07 23.54 16.73
N LEU A 360 6.74 23.60 16.88
CA LEU A 360 5.92 24.72 16.45
C LEU A 360 6.11 25.91 17.38
N ARG A 361 6.82 26.95 16.91
CA ARG A 361 7.24 28.12 17.68
C ARG A 361 6.40 29.36 17.40
N THR A 362 5.77 29.45 16.23
CA THR A 362 4.95 30.61 15.87
C THR A 362 3.63 30.17 15.22
N ILE A 363 2.53 30.73 15.71
CA ILE A 363 1.22 30.62 15.07
C ILE A 363 0.70 32.02 14.77
N TRP A 364 0.26 32.23 13.53
CA TRP A 364 -0.47 33.43 13.12
C TRP A 364 -1.96 33.11 13.03
N ILE A 365 -2.77 33.85 13.78
CA ILE A 365 -4.23 33.80 13.70
C ILE A 365 -4.77 35.05 12.99
N PRO A 366 -5.85 34.93 12.18
CA PRO A 366 -6.42 36.08 11.49
C PRO A 366 -6.99 37.09 12.47
N ALA A 367 -7.03 38.37 12.08
CA ALA A 367 -7.65 39.41 12.90
C ALA A 367 -9.16 39.19 13.04
N SER A 368 -9.77 38.45 12.10
CA SER A 368 -11.19 38.09 12.12
C SER A 368 -11.56 36.95 13.07
N LEU A 369 -10.60 36.30 13.74
CA LEU A 369 -10.87 35.12 14.56
C LEU A 369 -11.84 35.47 15.71
N LYS A 370 -12.94 34.74 15.81
CA LYS A 370 -14.00 34.98 16.81
C LYS A 370 -13.74 34.22 18.10
N GLN A 371 -13.31 32.97 17.98
CA GLN A 371 -13.14 32.07 19.12
C GLN A 371 -11.91 31.19 18.96
N ARG A 372 -11.24 30.96 20.09
CA ARG A 372 -10.14 30.01 20.22
C ARG A 372 -10.30 29.26 21.54
N GLY A 373 -10.30 27.94 21.49
CA GLY A 373 -10.27 27.07 22.66
C GLY A 373 -9.01 27.30 23.50
N GLU A 374 -9.14 27.15 24.82
CA GLU A 374 -8.04 27.33 25.78
C GLU A 374 -6.89 26.34 25.51
N LYS A 375 -7.22 25.14 25.02
CA LYS A 375 -6.28 24.07 24.70
C LYS A 375 -6.09 23.88 23.20
N ALA A 376 -6.39 24.90 22.39
CA ALA A 376 -6.29 24.84 20.93
C ALA A 376 -4.90 24.39 20.43
N PHE A 377 -3.83 24.71 21.16
CA PHE A 377 -2.43 24.44 20.80
C PHE A 377 -1.72 23.52 21.83
N TYR A 378 -2.45 22.56 22.39
CA TYR A 378 -1.94 21.69 23.44
C TYR A 378 -0.70 20.88 23.01
N GLY A 379 0.32 20.81 23.85
CA GLY A 379 1.54 20.04 23.56
C GLY A 379 2.42 20.63 22.44
N CYS A 380 2.18 21.86 22.01
CA CYS A 380 3.11 22.59 21.13
C CYS A 380 4.35 23.08 21.91
N HIS A 381 5.32 23.69 21.22
CA HIS A 381 6.56 24.15 21.85
C HIS A 381 6.26 25.06 23.07
N PRO A 382 6.95 24.90 24.23
CA PRO A 382 6.67 25.69 25.44
C PRO A 382 6.80 27.21 25.26
N SER A 383 7.65 27.64 24.33
CA SER A 383 7.84 29.04 23.92
C SER A 383 7.01 29.45 22.69
N LEU A 384 5.90 28.76 22.40
CA LEU A 384 5.02 29.10 21.28
C LEU A 384 4.50 30.53 21.41
N ILE A 385 4.67 31.33 20.34
CA ILE A 385 4.13 32.68 20.24
C ILE A 385 2.94 32.66 19.30
N VAL A 386 1.79 33.17 19.77
CA VAL A 386 0.61 33.41 18.93
C VAL A 386 0.55 34.89 18.57
N LYS A 387 0.53 35.19 17.27
CA LYS A 387 0.47 36.53 16.70
C LYS A 387 -0.85 36.74 15.96
N THR A 388 -1.34 37.97 15.93
CA THR A 388 -2.58 38.33 15.23
C THR A 388 -2.25 39.05 13.92
N GLY A 389 -2.97 38.71 12.84
CA GLY A 389 -2.78 39.30 11.51
C GLY A 389 -1.88 38.45 10.62
N LYS A 390 -1.24 39.09 9.64
CA LYS A 390 -0.36 38.41 8.68
C LYS A 390 1.13 38.53 9.10
N PRO A 391 1.96 37.53 8.76
CA PRO A 391 3.41 37.59 8.90
C PRO A 391 4.07 38.81 8.26
#